data_AF-A0A959ID91-F1
#
_entry.id   AF-A0A959ID91-F1
#
_cell.length_a   1.000
_cell.length_b   1.000
_cell.length_c   1.000
_cell.angle_alpha   90.00
_cell.angle_beta   90.00
_cell.angle_gamma   90.00
#
_symmetry.space_group_name_H-M   'P 1'
#
loop_
_entity.id
_entity.type
_entity.pdbx_description
1 polymer ?
#
loop_
_entity_poly.entity_id
_entity_poly.type
_entity_poly.pdbx_seq_one_letter_code
_entity_poly.pdbx_strand_id
1 'polypeptide(L)'
;MSTKTIDIKIEGLREGQPLSPDLLDIDEVVNLLSYARDFLFPEKGKSRGRVSVALKEGSAVISLDVDYATAVQSQAILGQLNIDHNLGLLSSRQVEAIESIQKFVKEKDFVLFFGMSDKIQDGLRIDRKTEWFFPED
;
A
#
# COMPACT_ATOMS: atom_id res chain seq x y z
N MET A 1 -20.90 10.72 5.73
CA MET A 1 -20.33 9.99 4.57
C MET A 1 -19.80 8.68 5.12
N SER A 2 -20.09 7.55 4.47
CA SER A 2 -19.54 6.25 4.89
C SER A 2 -18.06 6.16 4.54
N THR A 3 -17.27 5.62 5.46
CA THR A 3 -15.84 5.37 5.28
C THR A 3 -15.56 3.88 5.30
N LYS A 4 -14.40 3.50 4.76
CA LYS A 4 -13.81 2.17 4.83
C LYS A 4 -12.32 2.31 5.16
N THR A 5 -11.78 1.34 5.89
CA THR A 5 -10.38 1.32 6.28
C THR A 5 -9.57 0.55 5.25
N ILE A 6 -8.47 1.14 4.81
CA ILE A 6 -7.43 0.51 4.00
C ILE A 6 -6.19 0.37 4.87
N ASP A 7 -5.57 -0.79 4.85
CA ASP A 7 -4.33 -1.06 5.56
C ASP A 7 -3.17 -1.21 4.58
N ILE A 8 -2.03 -0.64 4.99
CA ILE A 8 -0.71 -1.07 4.54
C ILE A 8 -0.08 -1.83 5.69
N LYS A 9 0.13 -3.13 5.51
CA LYS A 9 0.74 -4.02 6.49
C LYS A 9 2.12 -4.44 6.01
N ILE A 10 3.12 -4.32 6.87
CA ILE A 10 4.49 -4.76 6.59
C ILE A 10 4.87 -5.88 7.54
N GLU A 11 5.31 -6.98 6.96
CA GLU A 11 5.87 -8.12 7.66
C GLU A 11 7.35 -8.28 7.28
N GLY A 12 8.17 -8.65 8.25
CA GLY A 12 9.60 -8.81 8.06
C GLY A 12 10.33 -8.90 9.40
N LEU A 13 11.65 -8.97 9.32
CA LEU A 13 12.52 -8.95 10.49
C LEU A 13 13.38 -7.70 10.50
N ARG A 14 13.53 -7.08 11.67
CA ARG A 14 14.52 -6.03 11.92
C ARG A 14 15.25 -6.39 13.21
N GLU A 15 16.58 -6.37 13.16
CA GLU A 15 17.41 -6.74 14.32
C GLU A 15 17.10 -8.14 14.89
N GLY A 16 16.66 -9.06 14.03
CA GLY A 16 16.27 -10.42 14.42
C GLY A 16 14.90 -10.54 15.08
N GLN A 17 14.13 -9.45 15.18
CA GLN A 17 12.79 -9.43 15.75
C GLN A 17 11.73 -9.20 14.66
N PRO A 18 10.52 -9.78 14.79
CA PRO A 18 9.39 -9.42 13.94
C PRO A 18 9.13 -7.93 13.97
N LEU A 19 8.91 -7.35 12.79
CA LEU A 19 8.66 -5.91 12.67
C LEU A 19 7.39 -5.51 13.44
N SER A 20 7.52 -4.53 14.31
CA SER A 20 6.45 -3.89 15.07
C SER A 20 6.52 -2.37 14.86
N PRO A 21 5.44 -1.61 15.17
CA PRO A 21 5.42 -0.17 14.92
C PRO A 21 6.58 0.63 15.55
N ASP A 22 7.07 0.21 16.72
CA ASP A 22 8.20 0.79 17.43
C ASP A 22 9.56 0.54 16.76
N LEU A 23 9.62 -0.42 15.83
CA LEU A 23 10.82 -0.72 15.04
C LEU A 23 10.84 -0.03 13.68
N LEU A 24 9.80 0.73 13.30
CA LEU A 24 9.79 1.52 12.07
C LEU A 24 10.49 2.87 12.26
N ASP A 25 11.32 3.24 11.29
CA ASP A 25 11.89 4.58 11.24
C ASP A 25 10.82 5.60 10.78
N ILE A 26 10.91 6.83 11.27
CA ILE A 26 9.94 7.90 10.93
C ILE A 26 9.88 8.16 9.42
N ASP A 27 11.01 8.11 8.72
CA ASP A 27 11.05 8.31 7.27
C ASP A 27 10.36 7.17 6.54
N GLU A 28 10.43 5.93 7.06
CA GLU A 28 9.71 4.80 6.51
C GLU A 28 8.20 4.98 6.65
N VAL A 29 7.72 5.44 7.81
CA VAL A 29 6.30 5.75 8.02
C VAL A 29 5.84 6.86 7.07
N VAL A 30 6.61 7.95 6.96
CA VAL A 30 6.29 9.06 6.05
C VAL A 30 6.24 8.59 4.59
N ASN A 31 7.20 7.77 4.18
CA ASN A 31 7.26 7.22 2.83
C ASN A 31 6.05 6.32 2.55
N LEU A 32 5.69 5.42 3.45
CA LEU A 32 4.52 4.53 3.30
C LEU A 32 3.22 5.33 3.20
N LEU A 33 3.06 6.36 4.02
CA LEU A 33 1.92 7.29 3.93
C LEU A 33 1.92 8.04 2.58
N SER A 34 3.08 8.44 2.08
CA SER A 34 3.20 9.07 0.76
C SER A 34 2.80 8.11 -0.36
N TYR A 35 3.29 6.87 -0.33
CA TYR A 35 2.97 5.85 -1.33
C TYR A 35 1.48 5.53 -1.31
N ALA A 36 0.89 5.37 -0.11
CA ALA A 36 -0.55 5.19 0.06
C ALA A 36 -1.33 6.35 -0.55
N ARG A 37 -0.95 7.59 -0.21
CA ARG A 37 -1.60 8.80 -0.73
C ARG A 37 -1.53 8.85 -2.24
N ASP A 38 -0.37 8.56 -2.83
CA ASP A 38 -0.14 8.66 -4.27
C ASP A 38 -0.91 7.58 -5.03
N PHE A 39 -1.07 6.40 -4.44
CA PHE A 39 -1.89 5.32 -5.00
C PHE A 39 -3.41 5.58 -4.88
N LEU A 40 -3.87 5.99 -3.70
CA LEU A 40 -5.30 6.20 -3.40
C LEU A 40 -5.85 7.48 -4.02
N PHE A 41 -5.01 8.50 -4.18
CA PHE A 41 -5.39 9.82 -4.68
C PHE A 41 -4.44 10.30 -5.79
N PRO A 42 -4.42 9.60 -6.95
CA PRO A 42 -3.49 9.91 -8.03
C PRO A 42 -3.72 11.30 -8.63
N GLU A 43 -4.97 11.72 -8.75
CA GLU A 43 -5.36 13.00 -9.34
C GLU A 43 -5.25 14.18 -8.36
N LYS A 44 -4.81 15.35 -8.87
CA LYS A 44 -4.82 16.60 -8.10
C LYS A 44 -6.26 17.15 -8.04
N GLY A 45 -6.72 17.56 -6.86
CA GLY A 45 -7.99 18.29 -6.70
C GLY A 45 -9.23 17.47 -6.37
N LYS A 46 -9.19 16.13 -6.42
CA LYS A 46 -10.24 15.32 -5.77
C LYS A 46 -10.24 15.62 -4.27
N SER A 47 -11.43 15.78 -3.70
CA SER A 47 -11.61 15.95 -2.25
C SER A 47 -10.97 14.77 -1.55
N ARG A 48 -9.74 14.96 -1.06
CA ARG A 48 -9.07 14.00 -0.20
C ARG A 48 -9.93 13.92 1.05
N GLY A 49 -10.58 12.78 1.27
CA GLY A 49 -11.32 12.53 2.49
C GLY A 49 -10.44 12.79 3.71
N ARG A 50 -11.06 12.97 4.87
CA ARG A 50 -10.29 12.98 6.12
C ARG A 50 -9.69 11.60 6.32
N VAL A 51 -8.37 11.54 6.44
CA VAL A 51 -7.62 10.32 6.71
C VAL A 51 -7.25 10.30 8.19
N SER A 52 -7.65 9.25 8.89
CA SER A 52 -7.11 8.89 10.20
C SER A 52 -5.96 7.90 9.99
N VAL A 53 -4.96 7.93 10.87
CA VAL A 53 -3.83 6.99 10.84
C VAL A 53 -3.73 6.30 12.19
N ALA A 54 -3.61 4.97 12.18
CA ALA A 54 -3.36 4.18 13.37
C ALA A 54 -2.27 3.13 13.12
N LEU A 55 -1.39 2.95 14.11
CA LEU A 55 -0.38 1.90 14.17
C LEU A 55 -0.83 0.81 15.15
N LYS A 56 -0.71 -0.48 14.79
CA LYS A 56 -1.19 -1.62 15.62
C LYS A 56 -0.14 -2.74 15.70
N GLU A 57 -0.18 -3.55 16.77
CA GLU A 57 0.70 -4.72 16.98
C GLU A 57 0.30 -5.95 16.13
N GLY A 58 1.27 -6.84 15.90
CA GLY A 58 1.18 -8.08 15.09
C GLY A 58 2.04 -8.05 13.82
N SER A 59 2.32 -6.84 13.33
CA SER A 59 3.17 -6.43 12.19
C SER A 59 3.15 -4.90 12.14
N ALA A 60 4.01 -4.21 11.41
CA ALA A 60 3.85 -2.76 11.27
C ALA A 60 2.69 -2.43 10.32
N VAL A 61 1.52 -2.13 10.88
CA VAL A 61 0.29 -1.79 10.13
C VAL A 61 0.04 -0.30 10.18
N ILE A 62 -0.23 0.30 9.03
CA ILE A 62 -0.74 1.66 8.87
C ILE A 62 -2.17 1.56 8.35
N SER A 63 -3.15 1.91 9.20
CA SER A 63 -4.56 1.95 8.83
C SER A 63 -4.98 3.36 8.38
N LEU A 64 -5.73 3.46 7.28
CA LEU A 64 -6.20 4.70 6.65
C LEU A 64 -7.71 4.64 6.46
N ASP A 65 -8.46 5.51 7.13
CA ASP A 65 -9.89 5.66 6.83
C ASP A 65 -10.08 6.57 5.60
N VAL A 66 -10.74 6.04 4.58
CA VAL A 66 -11.06 6.79 3.34
C VAL A 66 -12.55 6.69 3.02
N ASP A 67 -13.03 7.49 2.07
CA ASP A 67 -14.41 7.35 1.61
C ASP A 67 -14.64 5.99 0.93
N TYR A 68 -15.87 5.49 1.02
CA TYR A 68 -16.23 4.16 0.52
C TYR A 68 -15.88 3.94 -0.96
N ALA A 69 -16.08 4.93 -1.83
CA ALA A 69 -15.85 4.78 -3.26
C ALA A 69 -14.35 4.63 -3.57
N THR A 70 -13.50 5.44 -2.93
CA THR A 70 -12.04 5.31 -3.01
C THR A 70 -11.58 3.94 -2.53
N ALA A 71 -12.11 3.43 -1.41
CA ALA A 71 -11.75 2.10 -0.91
C ALA A 71 -12.08 0.97 -1.88
N VAL A 72 -13.30 0.97 -2.44
CA VAL A 72 -13.73 -0.08 -3.37
C VAL A 72 -12.94 -0.03 -4.67
N GLN A 73 -12.72 1.15 -5.24
CA GLN A 73 -11.93 1.30 -6.48
C GLN A 73 -10.49 0.87 -6.27
N SER A 74 -9.87 1.29 -5.16
CA SER A 74 -8.49 0.93 -4.83
C SER A 74 -8.35 -0.57 -4.62
N GLN A 75 -9.28 -1.21 -3.90
CA GLN A 75 -9.27 -2.67 -3.72
C GLN A 75 -9.32 -3.41 -5.06
N ALA A 76 -10.18 -2.98 -5.98
CA ALA A 76 -10.31 -3.63 -7.29
C ALA A 76 -8.99 -3.56 -8.08
N ILE A 77 -8.35 -2.39 -8.08
CA ILE A 77 -7.05 -2.20 -8.73
C ILE A 77 -5.97 -3.05 -8.05
N LEU A 78 -5.88 -3.03 -6.71
CA LEU A 78 -4.89 -3.79 -5.95
C LEU A 78 -5.03 -5.30 -6.17
N GLY A 79 -6.26 -5.81 -6.16
CA GLY A 79 -6.51 -7.23 -6.43
C GLY A 79 -6.16 -7.62 -7.87
N GLN A 80 -6.44 -6.76 -8.85
CA GLN A 80 -6.05 -6.99 -10.24
C GLN A 80 -4.54 -7.03 -10.41
N LEU A 81 -3.83 -6.05 -9.83
CA LEU A 81 -2.36 -5.99 -9.82
C LEU A 81 -1.73 -7.25 -9.22
N ASN A 82 -2.34 -7.81 -8.17
CA ASN A 82 -1.86 -9.02 -7.50
C ASN A 82 -2.00 -10.27 -8.39
N ILE A 83 -2.89 -10.24 -9.38
CA ILE A 83 -3.16 -11.37 -10.29
C ILE A 83 -2.28 -11.26 -11.54
N ASP A 84 -2.25 -10.08 -12.16
CA ASP A 84 -1.64 -9.90 -13.48
C ASP A 84 -0.27 -9.25 -13.47
N HIS A 85 0.13 -8.65 -12.33
CA HIS A 85 1.38 -7.92 -12.18
C HIS A 85 1.57 -6.82 -13.25
N ASN A 86 0.46 -6.27 -13.77
CA ASN A 86 0.45 -5.38 -14.91
C ASN A 86 0.20 -3.93 -14.48
N LEU A 87 1.18 -3.06 -14.70
CA LEU A 87 1.10 -1.65 -14.34
C LEU A 87 0.38 -0.78 -15.38
N GLY A 88 0.03 -1.32 -16.55
CA GLY A 88 -0.59 -0.59 -17.66
C GLY A 88 -1.99 -0.04 -17.38
N LEU A 89 -2.67 -0.54 -16.34
CA LEU A 89 -3.98 -0.02 -15.89
C LEU A 89 -3.86 1.17 -14.93
N LEU A 90 -2.65 1.51 -14.48
CA LEU A 90 -2.40 2.53 -13.47
C LEU A 90 -2.11 3.89 -14.11
N SER A 91 -2.51 4.95 -13.40
CA SER A 91 -1.99 6.29 -13.69
C SER A 91 -0.50 6.37 -13.35
N SER A 92 0.24 7.31 -13.98
CA SER A 92 1.68 7.47 -13.73
C SER A 92 2.03 7.61 -12.24
N ARG A 93 1.18 8.28 -11.45
CA ARG A 93 1.41 8.46 -10.00
C ARG A 93 1.15 7.19 -9.19
N GLN A 94 0.23 6.34 -9.64
CA GLN A 94 0.04 5.01 -9.07
C GLN A 94 1.20 4.08 -9.43
N VAL A 95 1.71 4.15 -10.67
CA VAL A 95 2.92 3.43 -11.08
C VAL A 95 4.08 3.79 -10.17
N GLU A 96 4.38 5.08 -10.03
CA GLU A 96 5.45 5.58 -9.14
C GLU A 96 5.28 5.08 -7.69
N ALA A 97 4.05 5.03 -7.18
CA ALA A 97 3.78 4.52 -5.84
C ALA A 97 4.09 3.02 -5.72
N ILE A 98 3.65 2.20 -6.68
CA ILE A 98 3.92 0.75 -6.68
C ILE A 98 5.42 0.46 -6.85
N GLU A 99 6.11 1.17 -7.73
CA GLU A 99 7.56 1.03 -7.91
C GLU A 99 8.34 1.44 -6.65
N SER A 100 7.92 2.52 -6.00
CA SER A 100 8.52 2.97 -4.75
C SER A 100 8.31 1.96 -3.62
N ILE A 101 7.14 1.34 -3.55
CA ILE A 101 6.87 0.23 -2.63
C ILE A 101 7.76 -0.97 -2.98
N GLN A 102 7.85 -1.36 -4.25
CA GLN A 102 8.71 -2.48 -4.69
C GLN A 102 10.16 -2.27 -4.26
N LYS A 103 10.68 -1.05 -4.47
CA LYS A 103 12.03 -0.67 -4.04
C LYS A 103 12.18 -0.79 -2.53
N PHE A 104 11.24 -0.23 -1.76
CA PHE A 104 11.24 -0.29 -0.30
C PHE A 104 11.27 -1.73 0.22
N VAL A 105 10.39 -2.62 -0.28
CA VAL A 105 10.34 -4.01 0.19
C VAL A 105 11.57 -4.82 -0.24
N LYS A 106 12.17 -4.52 -1.40
CA LYS A 106 13.42 -5.16 -1.87
C LYS A 106 14.62 -4.78 -1.01
N GLU A 107 14.79 -3.49 -0.73
CA GLU A 107 15.92 -2.98 0.05
C GLU A 107 15.91 -3.49 1.50
N LYS A 108 14.72 -3.65 2.07
CA LYS A 108 14.54 -4.01 3.49
C LYS A 108 14.24 -5.49 3.72
N ASP A 109 14.09 -6.26 2.64
CA ASP A 109 13.67 -7.65 2.69
C ASP A 109 12.34 -7.86 3.45
N PHE A 110 11.35 -7.04 3.09
CA PHE A 110 10.03 -7.07 3.69
C PHE A 110 8.99 -7.68 2.74
N VAL A 111 7.84 -8.02 3.31
CA VAL A 111 6.61 -8.32 2.59
C VAL A 111 5.59 -7.24 2.96
N LEU A 112 4.99 -6.62 1.95
CA LEU A 112 3.95 -5.62 2.13
C LEU A 112 2.62 -6.15 1.61
N PHE A 113 1.55 -5.93 2.39
CA PHE A 113 0.18 -6.14 1.98
C PHE A 113 -0.55 -4.79 1.93
N PHE A 114 -1.35 -4.59 0.91
CA PHE A 114 -2.09 -3.35 0.69
C PHE A 114 -3.52 -3.69 0.24
N GLY A 115 -4.51 -3.26 1.02
CA GLY A 115 -5.91 -3.50 0.70
C GLY A 115 -6.84 -3.04 1.82
N MET A 116 -8.15 -3.17 1.62
CA MET A 116 -9.14 -2.94 2.67
C MET A 116 -8.88 -3.86 3.86
N SER A 117 -9.00 -3.34 5.08
CA SER A 117 -8.68 -4.09 6.32
C SER A 117 -9.41 -5.43 6.44
N ASP A 118 -10.68 -5.48 6.02
CA ASP A 118 -11.52 -6.69 6.07
C ASP A 118 -11.26 -7.65 4.90
N LYS A 119 -10.43 -7.28 3.92
CA LYS A 119 -10.13 -8.04 2.69
C LYS A 119 -8.67 -7.91 2.24
N ILE A 120 -7.75 -7.70 3.17
CA ILE A 120 -6.36 -7.36 2.83
C ILE A 120 -5.67 -8.46 2.02
N GLN A 121 -6.09 -9.72 2.21
CA GLN A 121 -5.59 -10.89 1.48
C GLN A 121 -6.06 -10.92 0.00
N ASP A 122 -7.19 -10.28 -0.30
CA ASP A 122 -7.70 -10.12 -1.67
C ASP A 122 -7.15 -8.83 -2.33
N GLY A 123 -6.28 -8.11 -1.61
CA GLY A 123 -5.61 -6.90 -2.10
C GLY A 123 -4.32 -7.25 -2.82
N LEU A 124 -3.31 -6.42 -2.60
CA LEU A 124 -2.00 -6.57 -3.20
C LEU A 124 -0.99 -7.08 -2.18
N ARG A 125 -0.21 -8.10 -2.56
CA ARG A 125 0.95 -8.57 -1.82
C ARG A 125 2.22 -8.34 -2.63
N ILE A 126 3.19 -7.63 -2.06
CA ILE A 126 4.46 -7.30 -2.70
C ILE A 126 5.61 -7.83 -1.85
N ASP A 127 6.55 -8.53 -2.47
CA ASP A 127 7.82 -8.90 -1.83
C ASP A 127 9.02 -8.74 -2.79
N ARG A 128 10.21 -9.16 -2.34
CA ARG A 128 11.44 -9.04 -3.13
C ARG A 128 11.40 -9.75 -4.49
N LYS A 129 10.55 -10.76 -4.65
CA LYS A 129 10.38 -11.58 -5.86
C LYS A 129 9.29 -11.05 -6.78
N THR A 130 8.51 -10.07 -6.33
CA THR A 130 7.52 -9.41 -7.20
C THR A 130 8.24 -8.71 -8.35
N GLU A 131 7.84 -9.05 -9.56
CA GLU A 131 8.24 -8.42 -10.81
C GLU A 131 7.00 -7.83 -11.47
N TRP A 132 7.18 -6.67 -12.10
CA TRP A 132 6.11 -5.90 -12.72
C TRP A 132 6.30 -5.86 -14.23
N PHE A 133 5.19 -5.92 -14.95
CA PHE A 133 5.18 -5.81 -16.40
C PHE A 133 4.52 -4.50 -16.82
N PHE A 134 5.14 -3.85 -17.80
CA PHE A 134 4.51 -2.81 -18.60
C PHE A 134 4.20 -3.44 -19.96
N PRO A 135 2.93 -3.59 -20.34
CA PRO A 135 2.62 -3.89 -21.73
C PRO A 135 3.20 -2.74 -22.56
N GLU A 136 4.14 -3.05 -23.45
CA GLU A 136 4.52 -2.13 -24.52
C GLU A 136 3.26 -1.84 -25.35
N ASP A 137 3.00 -0.56 -25.64
CA ASP A 137 1.93 -0.10 -26.53
C ASP A 137 2.03 -0.72 -27.94
#